data_AF-A0A5B8NNU3-F1
#
_entry.id   AF-A0A5B8NNU3-F1
#
_cell.length_a   1.000
_cell.length_b   1.000
_cell.length_c   1.000
_cell.angle_alpha   90.00
_cell.angle_beta   90.00
_cell.angle_gamma   90.00
#
_symmetry.space_group_name_H-M   'P 1'
#
loop_
_entity.id
_entity.type
_entity.pdbx_description
1 polymer ?
#
loop_
_entity_poly.entity_id
_entity_poly.type
_entity_poly.pdbx_seq_one_letter_code
_entity_poly.pdbx_strand_id
1 'polypeptide(L)'
;MKTDSLFYHLFQIRPQLFFELLSDSSQAACNYQFTSVEVKQLAFRIDGIFFPSSGNKKDPFYVVEVQFQPDEQLYSRIFSELFLYIKQYQPVHPWRVVVIDPTRSVERNSEPHFQPLLNLEQVRRIYLDELEEGKNSPLGVRLVKLITSKETEVSQQAQSLLESVSREVEETKLRNDIIDLIESIMV
;
A
#
# COMPACT_ATOMS: atom_id res chain seq x y z
N MET A 1 -7.93 -11.70 0.11
CA MET A 1 -9.10 -11.07 -0.53
C MET A 1 -9.76 -9.99 0.32
N LYS A 2 -10.29 -10.28 1.53
CA LYS A 2 -10.92 -9.23 2.37
C LYS A 2 -9.92 -8.18 2.86
N THR A 3 -8.80 -8.61 3.42
CA THR A 3 -7.77 -7.70 3.95
C THR A 3 -7.13 -6.86 2.86
N ASP A 4 -6.77 -7.48 1.73
CA ASP A 4 -6.21 -6.77 0.57
C ASP A 4 -7.18 -5.69 0.07
N SER A 5 -8.49 -5.98 -0.01
CA SER A 5 -9.49 -4.99 -0.42
C SER A 5 -9.61 -3.79 0.53
N LEU A 6 -9.42 -4.00 1.85
CA LEU A 6 -9.38 -2.90 2.82
C LEU A 6 -8.16 -2.00 2.61
N PHE A 7 -7.00 -2.58 2.30
CA PHE A 7 -5.80 -1.80 1.98
C PHE A 7 -5.97 -0.96 0.72
N TYR A 8 -6.48 -1.54 -0.36
CA TYR A 8 -6.69 -0.80 -1.59
C TYR A 8 -7.78 0.28 -1.42
N HIS A 9 -8.81 0.02 -0.61
CA HIS A 9 -9.79 1.04 -0.26
C HIS A 9 -9.15 2.18 0.55
N LEU A 10 -8.30 1.86 1.54
CA LEU A 10 -7.51 2.85 2.28
C LEU A 10 -6.61 3.69 1.37
N PHE A 11 -5.92 3.08 0.41
CA PHE A 11 -5.11 3.80 -0.57
C PHE A 11 -5.94 4.73 -1.44
N GLN A 12 -7.17 4.33 -1.78
CA GLN A 12 -8.08 5.16 -2.58
C GLN A 12 -8.57 6.38 -1.82
N ILE A 13 -8.97 6.24 -0.55
CA ILE A 13 -9.47 7.37 0.25
C ILE A 13 -8.35 8.22 0.85
N ARG A 14 -7.20 7.61 1.18
CA ARG A 14 -6.03 8.27 1.76
C ARG A 14 -4.73 7.78 1.12
N PRO A 15 -4.39 8.25 -0.10
CA PRO A 15 -3.13 7.90 -0.78
C PRO A 15 -1.88 8.19 0.08
N GLN A 16 -1.97 9.17 0.98
CA GLN A 16 -0.89 9.51 1.91
C GLN A 16 -0.44 8.35 2.79
N LEU A 17 -1.33 7.41 3.10
CA LEU A 17 -1.01 6.24 3.92
C LEU A 17 0.17 5.46 3.33
N PHE A 18 0.23 5.29 2.01
CA PHE A 18 1.33 4.57 1.36
C PHE A 18 2.70 5.22 1.63
N PHE A 19 2.79 6.54 1.57
CA PHE A 19 4.05 7.27 1.81
C PHE A 19 4.43 7.31 3.28
N GLU A 20 3.44 7.32 4.18
CA GLU A 20 3.69 7.12 5.61
C GLU A 20 4.33 5.76 5.88
N LEU A 21 3.88 4.69 5.21
CA LEU A 21 4.50 3.35 5.31
C LEU A 21 5.93 3.32 4.77
N LEU A 22 6.24 4.14 3.76
CA LEU A 22 7.59 4.29 3.24
C LEU A 22 8.51 5.08 4.19
N SER A 23 7.99 5.67 5.27
CA SER A 23 8.71 6.63 6.12
C SER A 23 9.25 7.84 5.32
N ASP A 24 8.66 8.10 4.16
CA ASP A 24 8.98 9.27 3.34
C ASP A 24 8.19 10.48 3.87
N SER A 25 8.73 11.69 3.68
CA SER A 25 8.09 12.90 4.20
C SER A 25 6.68 13.09 3.62
N SER A 26 5.74 13.54 4.46
CA SER A 26 4.33 13.73 4.13
C SER A 26 4.07 14.66 2.93
N GLN A 27 5.06 15.47 2.51
CA GLN A 27 4.99 16.30 1.31
C GLN A 27 4.98 15.49 0.00
N ALA A 28 5.47 14.25 -0.02
CA ALA A 28 5.39 13.39 -1.20
C ALA A 28 3.94 13.00 -1.51
N ALA A 29 3.12 12.76 -0.49
CA ALA A 29 1.77 12.22 -0.65
C ALA A 29 0.77 13.11 -1.38
N CYS A 30 0.83 14.43 -1.18
CA CYS A 30 -0.06 15.39 -1.86
C CYS A 30 0.11 15.40 -3.37
N ASN A 31 1.19 14.78 -3.89
CA ASN A 31 1.54 14.77 -5.29
C ASN A 31 1.28 13.43 -5.97
N TYR A 32 0.51 12.52 -5.38
CA TYR A 32 0.25 11.20 -5.98
C TYR A 32 -1.23 10.84 -5.99
N GLN A 33 -1.64 10.15 -7.06
CA GLN A 33 -2.97 9.57 -7.23
C GLN A 33 -2.87 8.05 -7.26
N PHE A 34 -3.71 7.41 -6.46
CA PHE A 34 -3.89 5.97 -6.48
C PHE A 34 -4.90 5.58 -7.57
N THR A 35 -4.59 4.55 -8.35
CA THR A 35 -5.52 3.96 -9.32
C THR A 35 -5.23 2.47 -9.53
N SER A 36 -6.12 1.80 -10.25
CA SER A 36 -5.96 0.43 -10.74
C SER A 36 -6.02 0.46 -12.26
N VAL A 37 -5.16 -0.30 -12.94
CA VAL A 37 -5.10 -0.34 -14.41
C VAL A 37 -5.44 -1.74 -14.91
N GLU A 38 -6.49 -1.85 -15.72
CA GLU A 38 -6.88 -3.08 -16.39
C GLU A 38 -6.54 -3.02 -17.89
N VAL A 39 -5.77 -3.98 -18.39
CA VAL A 39 -5.36 -4.06 -19.79
C VAL A 39 -6.07 -5.22 -20.47
N LYS A 40 -7.22 -4.91 -21.10
CA LYS A 40 -8.12 -5.91 -21.69
C LYS A 40 -7.49 -6.78 -22.78
N GLN A 41 -6.62 -6.22 -23.62
CA GLN A 41 -6.01 -6.97 -24.74
C GLN A 41 -5.04 -8.06 -24.27
N LEU A 42 -4.43 -7.87 -23.10
CA LEU A 42 -3.43 -8.77 -22.53
C LEU A 42 -3.97 -9.50 -21.28
N ALA A 43 -5.24 -9.28 -20.93
CA ALA A 43 -5.93 -9.87 -19.79
C ALA A 43 -5.15 -9.79 -18.46
N PHE A 44 -4.45 -8.67 -18.22
CA PHE A 44 -3.77 -8.41 -16.95
C PHE A 44 -4.30 -7.14 -16.29
N ARG A 45 -4.15 -7.06 -14.97
CA ARG A 45 -4.58 -5.95 -14.15
C ARG A 45 -3.52 -5.65 -13.10
N ILE A 46 -3.20 -4.38 -12.92
CA ILE A 46 -2.36 -3.89 -11.83
C ILE A 46 -3.28 -3.21 -10.83
N ASP A 47 -3.42 -3.80 -9.65
CA ASP A 47 -4.37 -3.39 -8.63
C ASP A 47 -3.96 -2.13 -7.87
N GLY A 48 -2.65 -1.96 -7.66
CA GLY A 48 -2.12 -0.79 -7.00
C GLY A 48 -1.11 -0.06 -7.86
N ILE A 49 -1.49 1.09 -8.39
CA ILE A 49 -0.54 2.01 -9.01
C ILE A 49 -0.70 3.43 -8.46
N PHE A 50 0.40 3.99 -7.97
CA PHE A 50 0.48 5.40 -7.58
C PHE A 50 1.23 6.19 -8.65
N PHE A 51 0.55 7.13 -9.29
CA PHE A 51 1.16 8.03 -10.27
C PHE A 51 1.41 9.41 -9.69
N PRO A 52 2.57 10.03 -9.99
CA PRO A 52 2.79 11.42 -9.64
C PRO A 52 1.79 12.30 -10.39
N SER A 53 1.11 13.15 -9.64
CA SER A 53 0.25 14.25 -10.12
C SER A 53 1.07 15.49 -10.49
N SER A 54 2.34 15.53 -10.09
CA SER A 54 3.27 16.60 -10.47
C SER A 54 3.76 16.41 -11.91
N GLY A 55 4.12 17.50 -12.59
CA GLY A 55 4.76 17.44 -13.92
C GLY A 55 6.23 17.02 -13.88
N ASN A 56 6.78 16.66 -12.71
CA ASN A 56 8.19 16.31 -12.57
C ASN A 56 8.45 14.89 -13.03
N LYS A 57 9.12 14.76 -14.17
CA LYS A 57 9.48 13.45 -14.77
C LYS A 57 10.44 12.61 -13.93
N LYS A 58 11.08 13.19 -12.90
CA LYS A 58 11.96 12.43 -12.00
C LYS A 58 11.19 11.70 -10.89
N ASP A 59 9.95 12.09 -10.64
CA ASP A 59 9.12 11.44 -9.64
C ASP A 59 8.72 10.05 -10.18
N PRO A 60 8.99 8.96 -9.45
CA PRO A 60 8.67 7.62 -9.92
C PRO A 60 7.16 7.36 -9.81
N PHE A 61 6.61 6.49 -10.65
CA PHE A 61 5.36 5.80 -10.34
C PHE A 61 5.64 4.54 -9.51
N TYR A 62 4.70 4.15 -8.67
CA TYR A 62 4.83 2.97 -7.80
C TYR A 62 3.82 1.91 -8.21
N VAL A 63 4.29 0.69 -8.46
CA VAL A 63 3.45 -0.51 -8.43
C VAL A 63 3.46 -1.03 -7.00
N VAL A 64 2.28 -1.22 -6.42
CA VAL A 64 2.11 -1.60 -5.02
C VAL A 64 1.27 -2.86 -4.94
N GLU A 65 1.84 -3.88 -4.30
CA GLU A 65 1.17 -5.16 -4.08
C GLU A 65 1.08 -5.42 -2.58
N VAL A 66 -0.13 -5.73 -2.10
CA VAL A 66 -0.38 -6.09 -0.71
C VAL A 66 -0.68 -7.58 -0.65
N GLN A 67 0.17 -8.34 0.05
CA GLN A 67 0.10 -9.79 0.04
C GLN A 67 -0.01 -10.35 1.47
N PHE A 68 -1.22 -10.74 1.88
CA PHE A 68 -1.46 -11.32 3.21
C PHE A 68 -1.35 -12.85 3.27
N GLN A 69 -1.24 -13.52 2.13
CA GLN A 69 -1.16 -14.97 2.03
C GLN A 69 0.10 -15.38 1.27
N PRO A 70 0.73 -16.52 1.55
CA PRO A 70 1.86 -16.97 0.75
C PRO A 70 1.45 -17.14 -0.72
N ASP A 71 2.23 -16.56 -1.63
CA ASP A 71 2.05 -16.68 -3.08
C ASP A 71 3.40 -16.86 -3.75
N GLU A 72 3.68 -18.08 -4.20
CA GLU A 72 4.92 -18.42 -4.91
C GLU A 72 5.07 -17.66 -6.23
N GLN A 73 3.95 -17.26 -6.85
CA GLN A 73 3.96 -16.58 -8.15
C GLN A 73 4.00 -15.06 -8.03
N LEU A 74 3.95 -14.50 -6.81
CA LEU A 74 3.86 -13.06 -6.55
C LEU A 74 4.84 -12.23 -7.40
N TYR A 75 6.14 -12.53 -7.31
CA TYR A 75 7.16 -11.78 -8.03
C TYR A 75 7.11 -11.99 -9.54
N SER A 76 6.82 -13.21 -9.98
CA SER A 76 6.62 -13.48 -11.41
C SER A 76 5.46 -12.67 -11.98
N ARG A 77 4.36 -12.53 -11.22
CA ARG A 77 3.19 -11.72 -11.58
C ARG A 77 3.56 -10.24 -11.63
N ILE A 78 4.06 -9.67 -10.53
CA ILE A 78 4.40 -8.24 -10.42
C ILE A 78 5.36 -7.80 -11.53
N PHE A 79 6.46 -8.52 -11.74
CA PHE A 79 7.45 -8.12 -12.75
C PHE A 79 6.93 -8.29 -14.18
N SER A 80 6.14 -9.34 -14.46
CA SER A 80 5.51 -9.51 -15.76
C SER A 80 4.55 -8.35 -16.05
N GLU A 81 3.68 -8.03 -15.09
CA GLU A 81 2.70 -6.95 -15.21
C GLU A 81 3.38 -5.58 -15.36
N LEU A 82 4.41 -5.29 -14.55
CA LEU A 82 5.19 -4.06 -14.65
C LEU A 82 5.80 -3.88 -16.05
N PHE A 83 6.47 -4.92 -16.58
CA PHE A 83 7.11 -4.81 -17.88
C PHE A 83 6.10 -4.74 -19.03
N LEU A 84 4.97 -5.45 -18.92
CA LEU A 84 3.86 -5.32 -19.88
C LEU A 84 3.25 -3.92 -19.83
N TYR A 85 3.07 -3.35 -18.64
CA TYR A 85 2.60 -1.98 -18.45
C TYR A 85 3.55 -0.97 -19.12
N ILE A 86 4.85 -1.06 -18.85
CA ILE A 86 5.86 -0.18 -19.44
C ILE A 86 5.84 -0.30 -20.98
N LYS A 87 5.77 -1.52 -21.52
CA LYS A 87 5.71 -1.76 -22.96
C LYS A 87 4.46 -1.12 -23.59
N GLN A 88 3.30 -1.25 -22.93
CA GLN A 88 2.02 -0.79 -23.44
C GLN A 88 1.87 0.74 -23.36
N TYR A 89 2.24 1.34 -22.24
CA TYR A 89 1.94 2.74 -21.93
C TYR A 89 3.16 3.68 -22.04
N GLN A 90 4.37 3.13 -22.08
CA GLN A 90 5.63 3.88 -22.23
C GLN A 90 5.71 5.10 -21.29
N PRO A 91 5.56 4.90 -19.96
CA PRO A 91 5.54 6.00 -19.00
C PRO A 91 6.88 6.74 -19.02
N VAL A 92 6.84 8.07 -18.89
CA VAL A 92 8.04 8.93 -18.85
C VAL A 92 8.72 8.96 -17.47
N HIS A 93 8.08 8.36 -16.47
CA HIS A 93 8.50 8.35 -15.07
C HIS A 93 9.31 7.09 -14.77
N PRO A 94 10.32 7.16 -13.87
CA PRO A 94 10.94 5.97 -13.31
C PRO A 94 9.89 5.08 -12.63
N TRP A 95 10.16 3.78 -12.53
CA TRP A 95 9.29 2.86 -11.81
C TRP A 95 9.88 2.51 -10.44
N ARG A 96 8.99 2.20 -9.49
CA ARG A 96 9.31 1.53 -8.23
C ARG A 96 8.28 0.43 -7.96
N VAL A 97 8.70 -0.63 -7.29
CA VAL A 97 7.83 -1.70 -6.80
C VAL A 97 7.87 -1.68 -5.28
N VAL A 98 6.70 -1.74 -4.65
CA VAL A 98 6.58 -1.90 -3.21
C VAL A 98 5.70 -3.09 -2.91
N VAL A 99 6.26 -4.07 -2.21
CA VAL A 99 5.52 -5.22 -1.70
C VAL A 99 5.29 -5.02 -0.22
N ILE A 100 4.05 -5.19 0.21
CA ILE A 100 3.62 -5.04 1.59
C ILE A 100 3.11 -6.39 2.09
N ASP A 101 3.86 -6.98 3.02
CA ASP A 101 3.55 -8.26 3.65
C ASP A 101 3.25 -8.04 5.14
N PRO A 102 2.38 -8.85 5.78
CA PRO A 102 2.15 -8.74 7.22
C PRO A 102 3.41 -9.09 8.03
N THR A 103 4.20 -10.08 7.58
CA THR A 103 5.46 -10.51 8.20
C THR A 103 6.40 -11.10 7.14
N ARG A 104 7.69 -11.19 7.42
CA ARG A 104 8.67 -11.87 6.55
C ARG A 104 8.34 -13.33 6.23
N SER A 105 7.60 -14.01 7.10
CA SER A 105 7.29 -15.44 6.95
C SER A 105 6.27 -15.74 5.84
N VAL A 106 5.48 -14.72 5.46
CA VAL A 106 4.48 -14.80 4.39
C VAL A 106 5.13 -14.68 3.02
N GLU A 107 6.16 -13.82 2.91
CA GLU A 107 6.86 -13.57 1.66
C GLU A 107 7.44 -14.87 1.07
N ARG A 108 7.23 -15.07 -0.23
CA ARG A 108 7.84 -16.15 -1.01
C ARG A 108 8.81 -15.57 -2.03
N ASN A 109 10.08 -15.51 -1.64
CA ASN A 109 11.17 -14.98 -2.47
C ASN A 109 12.26 -16.01 -2.79
N SER A 110 11.98 -17.30 -2.57
CA SER A 110 12.97 -18.37 -2.70
C SER A 110 13.42 -18.63 -4.15
N GLU A 111 12.70 -18.08 -5.13
CA GLU A 111 13.06 -18.22 -6.54
C GLU A 111 14.32 -17.43 -6.92
N PRO A 112 15.38 -18.10 -7.41
CA PRO A 112 16.65 -17.45 -7.70
C PRO A 112 16.58 -16.44 -8.85
N HIS A 113 15.59 -16.56 -9.73
CA HIS A 113 15.44 -15.72 -10.92
C HIS A 113 15.14 -14.26 -10.58
N PHE A 114 14.42 -14.01 -9.49
CA PHE A 114 14.03 -12.65 -9.09
C PHE A 114 15.02 -12.00 -8.12
N GLN A 115 15.91 -12.77 -7.50
CA GLN A 115 16.87 -12.24 -6.51
C GLN A 115 17.63 -10.99 -6.98
N PRO A 116 18.18 -10.91 -8.22
CA PRO A 116 18.80 -9.67 -8.69
C PRO A 116 17.84 -8.49 -8.74
N LEU A 117 16.58 -8.70 -9.13
CA LEU A 117 15.57 -7.65 -9.18
C LEU A 117 15.13 -7.21 -7.78
N LEU A 118 14.98 -8.15 -6.84
CA LEU A 118 14.62 -7.86 -5.45
C LEU A 118 15.70 -7.05 -4.69
N ASN A 119 16.93 -7.05 -5.19
CA ASN A 119 18.04 -6.29 -4.65
C ASN A 119 18.19 -4.89 -5.28
N LEU A 120 17.33 -4.53 -6.24
CA LEU A 120 17.31 -3.19 -6.81
C LEU A 120 16.79 -2.18 -5.78
N GLU A 121 17.36 -0.98 -5.75
CA GLU A 121 16.89 0.13 -4.90
C GLU A 121 15.44 0.55 -5.22
N GLN A 122 14.97 0.24 -6.43
CA GLN A 122 13.61 0.49 -6.90
C GLN A 122 12.59 -0.50 -6.31
N VAL A 123 13.03 -1.60 -5.72
CA VAL A 123 12.17 -2.64 -5.14
C VAL A 123 12.27 -2.59 -3.62
N ARG A 124 11.16 -2.23 -2.97
CA ARG A 124 11.08 -2.16 -1.51
C ARG A 124 10.09 -3.19 -0.98
N ARG A 125 10.46 -3.83 0.13
CA ARG A 125 9.59 -4.73 0.89
C ARG A 125 9.30 -4.06 2.22
N ILE A 126 8.03 -4.00 2.59
CA ILE A 126 7.54 -3.46 3.86
C ILE A 126 6.89 -4.62 4.61
N TYR A 127 7.33 -4.86 5.83
CA TYR A 127 6.72 -5.85 6.72
C TYR A 127 5.96 -5.12 7.82
N LEU A 128 4.66 -5.39 7.93
CA LEU A 128 3.76 -4.60 8.79
C LEU A 128 4.04 -4.82 10.28
N ASP A 129 4.49 -6.01 10.66
CA ASP A 129 4.95 -6.32 12.02
C ASP A 129 6.20 -5.53 12.42
N GLU A 130 7.04 -5.14 11.46
CA GLU A 130 8.28 -4.38 11.68
C GLU A 130 8.08 -2.85 11.72
N LEU A 131 6.87 -2.35 11.44
CA LEU A 131 6.57 -0.92 11.54
C LEU A 131 6.65 -0.46 13.00
N GLU A 132 7.45 0.57 13.26
CA GLU A 132 7.56 1.20 14.58
C GLU A 132 6.26 1.90 14.96
N GLU A 133 5.70 1.50 16.10
CA GLU A 133 4.51 2.12 16.68
C GLU A 133 4.87 2.90 17.95
N GLY A 134 4.53 4.18 17.94
CA GLY A 134 4.64 5.06 19.07
C GLY A 134 3.45 6.01 19.14
N LYS A 135 3.37 6.77 20.23
CA LYS A 135 2.27 7.76 20.45
C LYS A 135 2.11 8.78 19.32
N ASN A 136 3.17 9.01 18.55
CA ASN A 136 3.21 9.97 17.44
C ASN A 136 3.29 9.30 16.07
N SER A 137 2.99 7.99 15.97
CA SER A 137 2.98 7.32 14.67
C SER A 137 1.95 7.95 13.73
N PRO A 138 2.28 8.10 12.43
CA PRO A 138 1.34 8.60 11.44
C PRO A 138 0.02 7.83 11.47
N LEU A 139 -1.07 8.51 11.15
CA LEU A 139 -2.42 7.93 11.18
C LEU A 139 -2.52 6.65 10.32
N GLY A 140 -1.89 6.63 9.15
CA GLY A 140 -1.87 5.49 8.26
C GLY A 140 -1.16 4.27 8.84
N VAL A 141 -0.07 4.47 9.59
CA VAL A 141 0.61 3.37 10.30
C VAL A 141 -0.32 2.78 11.36
N ARG A 142 -1.02 3.61 12.14
CA ARG A 142 -1.99 3.15 13.15
C ARG A 142 -3.19 2.42 12.54
N LEU A 143 -3.71 2.91 11.41
CA LEU A 143 -4.78 2.23 10.64
C LEU A 143 -4.34 0.85 10.16
N VAL A 144 -3.14 0.76 9.60
CA VAL A 144 -2.58 -0.51 9.12
C VAL A 144 -2.34 -1.49 10.26
N LYS A 145 -1.83 -1.03 11.40
CA LYS A 145 -1.68 -1.88 12.59
C LYS A 145 -3.02 -2.45 13.02
N LEU A 146 -4.08 -1.65 13.08
CA LEU A 146 -5.43 -2.13 13.40
C LEU A 146 -5.89 -3.28 12.49
N ILE A 147 -5.61 -3.21 11.18
CA ILE A 147 -5.96 -4.28 10.23
C ILE A 147 -5.20 -5.57 10.53
N THR A 148 -3.97 -5.47 11.02
CA THR A 148 -3.12 -6.63 11.36
C THR A 148 -3.24 -7.10 12.81
N SER A 149 -4.02 -6.39 13.63
CA SER A 149 -4.12 -6.64 15.07
C SER A 149 -4.90 -7.91 15.37
N LYS A 150 -4.57 -8.52 16.52
CA LYS A 150 -5.29 -9.68 17.04
C LYS A 150 -6.68 -9.26 17.52
N GLU A 151 -7.68 -10.13 17.36
CA GLU A 151 -9.06 -9.89 17.79
C GLU A 151 -9.18 -9.36 19.23
N THR A 152 -8.31 -9.83 20.14
CA THR A 152 -8.28 -9.42 21.55
C THR A 152 -7.90 -7.95 21.77
N GLU A 153 -7.18 -7.35 20.83
CA GLU A 153 -6.64 -5.98 20.91
C GLU A 153 -7.37 -5.01 19.96
N VAL A 154 -8.00 -5.54 18.90
CA VAL A 154 -8.70 -4.76 17.86
C VAL A 154 -9.73 -3.79 18.46
N SER A 155 -10.57 -4.21 19.40
CA SER A 155 -11.60 -3.33 19.97
C SER A 155 -11.02 -2.11 20.69
N GLN A 156 -9.98 -2.31 21.50
CA GLN A 156 -9.36 -1.21 22.27
C GLN A 156 -8.62 -0.25 21.33
N GLN A 157 -7.89 -0.79 20.35
CA GLN A 157 -7.17 0.03 19.36
C GLN A 157 -8.14 0.81 18.46
N ALA A 158 -9.22 0.17 18.01
CA ALA A 158 -10.24 0.81 17.18
C ALA A 158 -10.87 2.01 17.92
N GLN A 159 -11.27 1.85 19.19
CA GLN A 159 -11.81 2.96 19.98
C GLN A 159 -10.84 4.13 20.10
N SER A 160 -9.58 3.86 20.44
CA SER A 160 -8.55 4.91 20.50
C SER A 160 -8.29 5.58 19.14
N LEU A 161 -8.44 4.83 18.04
CA LEU A 161 -8.23 5.34 16.69
C LEU A 161 -9.41 6.19 16.22
N LEU A 162 -10.66 5.83 16.53
CA LEU A 162 -11.84 6.62 16.24
C LEU A 162 -11.77 8.02 16.89
N GLU A 163 -11.33 8.09 18.15
CA GLU A 163 -11.10 9.37 18.85
C GLU A 163 -9.99 10.20 18.22
N SER A 164 -8.97 9.55 17.66
CA SER A 164 -7.84 10.20 17.00
C SER A 164 -8.24 10.74 15.63
N VAL A 165 -8.92 9.93 14.81
CA VAL A 165 -9.42 10.32 13.48
C VAL A 165 -10.37 11.53 13.57
N SER A 166 -11.24 11.54 14.59
CA SER A 166 -12.17 12.65 14.83
C SER A 166 -11.47 13.98 15.12
N ARG A 167 -10.26 13.94 15.67
CA ARG A 167 -9.45 15.13 16.01
C ARG A 167 -8.46 15.51 14.91
N GLU A 168 -7.85 14.53 14.25
CA GLU A 168 -6.73 14.73 13.33
C GLU A 168 -7.16 14.96 11.88
N VAL A 169 -8.34 14.47 11.47
CA VAL A 169 -8.82 14.58 10.09
C VAL A 169 -9.85 15.69 10.00
N GLU A 170 -9.48 16.84 9.45
CA GLU A 170 -10.39 17.99 9.33
C GLU A 170 -11.49 17.77 8.29
N GLU A 171 -11.17 17.13 7.16
CA GLU A 171 -12.12 16.90 6.08
C GLU A 171 -13.20 15.90 6.49
N THR A 172 -14.44 16.36 6.60
CA THR A 172 -15.59 15.57 7.09
C THR A 172 -15.81 14.29 6.28
N LYS A 173 -15.69 14.37 4.96
CA LYS A 173 -15.92 13.20 4.09
C LYS A 173 -14.88 12.11 4.35
N LEU A 174 -13.59 12.48 4.26
CA LEU A 174 -12.48 11.57 4.53
C LEU A 174 -12.56 10.98 5.95
N ARG A 175 -12.93 11.80 6.95
CA ARG A 175 -13.12 11.35 8.32
C ARG A 175 -14.17 10.25 8.40
N ASN A 176 -15.35 10.45 7.80
CA ASN A 176 -16.43 9.47 7.80
C ASN A 176 -16.01 8.19 7.06
N ASP A 177 -15.36 8.31 5.90
CA ASP A 177 -14.88 7.16 5.13
C ASP A 177 -13.88 6.32 5.96
N ILE A 178 -13.00 6.95 6.74
CA ILE A 178 -12.07 6.24 7.64
C ILE A 178 -12.81 5.60 8.83
N ILE A 179 -13.81 6.27 9.40
CA ILE A 179 -14.62 5.72 10.50
C ILE A 179 -15.36 4.48 10.05
N ASP A 180 -16.07 4.54 8.92
CA ASP A 180 -16.81 3.40 8.35
C ASP A 180 -15.87 2.21 8.11
N LEU A 181 -14.63 2.48 7.68
CA LEU A 181 -13.61 1.47 7.48
C LEU A 181 -13.17 0.84 8.82
N ILE A 182 -12.93 1.63 9.85
CA ILE A 182 -12.59 1.13 11.19
C ILE A 182 -13.73 0.26 11.74
N GLU A 183 -14.98 0.71 11.59
CA GLU A 183 -16.15 -0.08 12.00
C GLU A 183 -16.25 -1.39 11.22
N SER A 184 -15.94 -1.39 9.92
CA SER A 184 -15.93 -2.62 9.10
C SER A 184 -14.87 -3.65 9.53
N ILE A 185 -13.79 -3.21 10.18
CA ILE A 185 -12.75 -4.10 10.74
C ILE A 185 -13.23 -4.75 12.06
N MET A 186 -14.15 -4.10 12.78
CA MET A 186 -14.66 -4.58 14.07
C MET A 186 -15.77 -5.63 13.96
N VAL A 187 -16.38 -5.81 12.77
CA VAL A 187 -17.49 -6.74 12.50
C VAL A 187 -17.00 -8.05 11.92
#